data_AF-A0A3K8Y261-F1
#
_entry.id   AF-A0A3K8Y261-F1
#
_cell.length_a   1.000
_cell.length_b   1.000
_cell.length_c   1.000
_cell.angle_alpha   90.00
_cell.angle_beta   90.00
_cell.angle_gamma   90.00
#
_symmetry.space_group_name_H-M   'P 1'
#
loop_
_entity.id
_entity.type
_entity.pdbx_description
1 polymer ?
#
loop_
_entity_poly.entity_id
_entity_poly.type
_entity_poly.pdbx_seq_one_letter_code
_entity_poly.pdbx_strand_id
1 'polypeptide(L)'
;MTTLFPWLADPDWSRGVTETLEWKTDVLQSPTGAEQRISRRLSPRRTLEFTTLVHDTGRQRFENMLWQGCTGTWAMPVYPDVYALPSAISSGATALSIPTTGRDFSVEGTVLLKTNESPDATSRMVRVTGITSETLQLVSPLADNWPAGSLVYPVRPAVLTEPPALSRLTDSVTIAQVRFRIAEHNAFSDPPALTQYRGHPVLESESDWGESVSGSYQPLIRELDNGSSVPFRIDTAGRPFWRQTHSWFTTNRPAQTSLRQLLWYLRGRQRPIWVPGQTLDFSPTSSISGNAVDVVEAGFTELGIRPGRRDICILLADGTRHYRRITAVNLISGTERLALDGDAISAGQHQIVSIFLMTLARQDADSVSWEHVTDADGVARVATTFTGVRDELE
;
A
#
# COMPACT_ATOMS: atom_id res chain seq x y z
N MET A 1 -13.49 24.52 20.10
CA MET A 1 -13.70 23.52 19.04
C MET A 1 -13.88 24.27 17.74
N THR A 2 -13.07 23.96 16.73
CA THR A 2 -13.16 24.60 15.42
C THR A 2 -14.31 23.95 14.64
N THR A 3 -15.35 24.71 14.32
CA THR A 3 -16.40 24.25 13.40
C THR A 3 -15.78 24.01 12.02
N LEU A 4 -15.74 22.75 11.59
CA LEU A 4 -15.23 22.39 10.26
C LEU A 4 -16.23 22.80 9.19
N PHE A 5 -15.73 23.33 8.08
CA PHE A 5 -16.55 23.68 6.94
C PHE A 5 -16.79 22.43 6.08
N PRO A 6 -18.03 21.97 5.87
CA PRO A 6 -18.28 20.69 5.21
C PRO A 6 -17.88 20.76 3.73
N TRP A 7 -17.24 19.71 3.23
CA TRP A 7 -17.07 19.50 1.79
C TRP A 7 -18.16 18.54 1.30
N LEU A 8 -18.96 18.97 0.32
CA LEU A 8 -20.14 18.22 -0.14
C LEU A 8 -20.06 17.74 -1.60
N ALA A 9 -19.04 18.16 -2.35
CA ALA A 9 -18.88 17.83 -3.75
C ALA A 9 -18.25 16.44 -3.93
N ASP A 10 -19.05 15.49 -4.38
CA ASP A 10 -18.68 14.07 -4.57
C ASP A 10 -17.70 13.88 -5.73
N PRO A 11 -16.84 12.86 -5.68
CA PRO A 11 -15.93 12.54 -6.77
C PRO A 11 -16.69 11.98 -7.97
N ASP A 12 -16.20 12.28 -9.17
CA ASP A 12 -16.55 11.58 -10.39
C ASP A 12 -15.81 10.25 -10.44
N TRP A 13 -16.49 9.19 -9.99
CA TRP A 13 -15.95 7.82 -9.93
C TRP A 13 -15.55 7.25 -11.30
N SER A 14 -15.97 7.84 -12.43
CA SER A 14 -15.47 7.41 -13.75
C SER A 14 -13.96 7.61 -13.92
N ARG A 15 -13.35 8.45 -13.06
CA ARG A 15 -11.91 8.70 -12.99
C ARG A 15 -11.24 8.16 -11.72
N GLY A 16 -12.02 7.59 -10.80
CA GLY A 16 -11.55 7.12 -9.50
C GLY A 16 -11.10 8.23 -8.54
N VAL A 17 -10.56 7.82 -7.40
CA VAL A 17 -9.95 8.69 -6.38
C VAL A 17 -8.53 8.21 -6.13
N THR A 18 -7.56 9.12 -6.20
CA THR A 18 -6.16 8.82 -5.89
C THR A 18 -5.86 9.22 -4.45
N GLU A 19 -5.38 8.26 -3.66
CA GLU A 19 -4.85 8.52 -2.31
C GLU A 19 -3.34 8.31 -2.30
N THR A 20 -2.59 9.36 -1.97
CA THR A 20 -1.14 9.29 -1.85
C THR A 20 -0.71 9.25 -0.39
N LEU A 21 0.10 8.25 -0.05
CA LEU A 21 0.69 8.05 1.26
C LEU A 21 2.18 8.37 1.20
N GLU A 22 2.59 9.41 1.90
CA GLU A 22 3.97 9.91 1.88
C GLU A 22 4.60 9.81 3.29
N TRP A 23 5.51 8.87 3.47
CA TRP A 23 6.41 8.80 4.62
C TRP A 23 7.58 9.79 4.43
N LYS A 24 8.51 9.80 5.39
CA LYS A 24 9.75 10.55 5.23
C LYS A 24 10.86 9.80 5.94
N THR A 25 11.80 9.29 5.18
CA THR A 25 12.92 8.49 5.67
C THR A 25 14.21 9.10 5.16
N ASP A 26 15.17 9.31 6.07
CA ASP A 26 16.54 9.60 5.69
C ASP A 26 17.29 8.27 5.56
N VAL A 27 17.84 8.00 4.37
CA VAL A 27 18.64 6.80 4.09
C VAL A 27 20.09 7.25 3.94
N LEU A 28 20.90 6.91 4.94
CA LEU A 28 22.35 7.18 4.95
C LEU A 28 23.06 5.93 4.46
N GLN A 29 23.47 5.94 3.18
CA GLN A 29 24.14 4.80 2.55
C GLN A 29 25.67 5.03 2.52
N SER A 30 26.41 4.02 2.97
CA SER A 30 27.88 3.98 2.88
C SER A 30 28.34 3.54 1.47
N PRO A 31 29.63 3.74 1.09
CA PRO A 31 30.15 3.23 -0.18
C PRO A 31 30.03 1.71 -0.34
N THR A 32 30.04 0.94 0.74
CA THR A 32 29.82 -0.52 0.67
C THR A 32 28.35 -0.89 0.53
N GLY A 33 27.44 0.07 0.57
CA GLY A 33 26.00 -0.11 0.50
C GLY A 33 25.33 -0.51 1.82
N ALA A 34 26.05 -0.47 2.96
CA ALA A 34 25.40 -0.54 4.27
C ALA A 34 24.54 0.72 4.49
N GLU A 35 23.33 0.56 5.03
CA GLU A 35 22.36 1.65 5.20
C GLU A 35 22.00 1.87 6.67
N GLN A 36 21.93 3.13 7.08
CA GLN A 36 21.19 3.54 8.27
C GLN A 36 19.93 4.28 7.84
N ARG A 37 18.77 3.85 8.36
CA ARG A 37 17.46 4.33 7.91
C ARG A 37 16.66 4.94 9.06
N ILE A 38 16.38 6.24 8.98
CA ILE A 38 15.75 7.01 10.06
C ILE A 38 14.40 7.54 9.58
N SER A 39 13.31 7.09 10.21
CA SER A 39 11.99 7.68 9.95
C SER A 39 11.87 9.05 10.63
N ARG A 40 11.42 10.04 9.86
CA ARG A 40 11.21 11.43 10.26
C ARG A 40 9.73 11.79 10.48
N ARG A 41 8.82 10.83 10.28
CA ARG A 41 7.37 11.00 10.48
C ARG A 41 6.81 9.82 11.26
N LEU A 42 5.89 10.09 12.19
CA LEU A 42 5.17 9.05 12.92
C LEU A 42 4.14 8.31 12.05
N SER A 43 3.44 9.05 11.19
CA SER A 43 2.48 8.56 10.20
C SER A 43 2.77 9.20 8.84
N PRO A 44 2.32 8.59 7.73
CA PRO A 44 2.41 9.25 6.44
C PRO A 44 1.57 10.54 6.41
N ARG A 45 1.97 11.48 5.57
CA ARG A 45 1.05 12.49 5.06
C ARG A 45 0.14 11.79 4.05
N ARG A 46 -1.13 12.12 4.11
CA ARG A 46 -2.16 11.50 3.28
C ARG A 46 -2.82 12.59 2.45
N THR A 47 -2.79 12.42 1.14
CA THR A 47 -3.37 13.34 0.18
C THR A 47 -4.41 12.60 -0.63
N LEU A 48 -5.59 13.19 -0.81
CA LEU A 48 -6.68 12.67 -1.63
C LEU A 48 -6.88 13.61 -2.81
N GLU A 49 -6.84 13.05 -4.01
CA GLU A 49 -7.03 13.76 -5.26
C GLU A 49 -8.17 13.13 -6.06
N PHE A 50 -9.08 13.97 -6.54
CA PHE A 50 -10.22 13.53 -7.33
C PHE A 50 -10.74 14.69 -8.19
N THR A 51 -11.51 14.33 -9.21
CA THR A 51 -12.31 15.29 -9.98
C THR A 51 -13.73 15.29 -9.43
N THR A 52 -14.39 16.45 -9.39
CA THR A 52 -15.83 16.55 -9.09
C THR A 52 -16.54 17.30 -10.21
N LEU A 53 -17.78 16.90 -10.50
CA LEU A 53 -18.67 17.57 -11.45
C LEU A 53 -19.87 18.14 -10.69
N VAL A 54 -20.03 19.47 -10.77
CA VAL A 54 -21.14 20.19 -10.14
C VAL A 54 -21.95 20.92 -11.20
N HIS A 55 -23.27 20.97 -11.03
CA HIS A 55 -24.18 21.60 -11.96
C HIS A 55 -25.24 22.45 -11.23
N ASP A 56 -25.89 23.35 -11.96
CA ASP A 56 -27.02 24.18 -11.52
C ASP A 56 -26.82 24.82 -10.14
N THR A 57 -27.73 24.58 -9.20
CA THR A 57 -27.68 25.11 -7.83
C THR A 57 -26.49 24.56 -7.05
N GLY A 58 -26.15 23.29 -7.24
CA GLY A 58 -24.99 22.66 -6.61
C GLY A 58 -23.68 23.35 -7.01
N ARG A 59 -23.54 23.76 -8.27
CA ARG A 59 -22.38 24.53 -8.76
C ARG A 59 -22.29 25.90 -8.12
N GLN A 60 -23.41 26.62 -8.02
CA GLN A 60 -23.45 27.93 -7.36
C GLN A 60 -23.05 27.83 -5.88
N ARG A 61 -23.58 26.82 -5.16
CA ARG A 61 -23.23 26.54 -3.77
C ARG A 61 -21.75 26.18 -3.62
N PHE A 62 -21.24 25.32 -4.50
CA PHE A 62 -19.85 24.89 -4.50
C PHE A 62 -18.87 26.08 -4.63
N GLU A 63 -19.07 26.97 -5.61
CA GLU A 63 -18.19 28.14 -5.77
C GLU A 63 -18.29 29.10 -4.58
N ASN A 64 -19.49 29.32 -4.03
CA ASN A 64 -19.66 30.13 -2.81
C ASN A 64 -18.94 29.50 -1.60
N MET A 65 -19.00 28.17 -1.47
CA MET A 65 -18.26 27.44 -0.44
C MET A 65 -16.75 27.60 -0.63
N LEU A 66 -16.24 27.42 -1.85
CA LEU A 66 -14.82 27.64 -2.15
C LEU A 66 -14.38 29.06 -1.81
N TRP A 67 -15.16 30.07 -2.19
CA TRP A 67 -14.83 31.47 -1.88
C TRP A 67 -14.71 31.72 -0.37
N GLN A 68 -15.60 31.14 0.44
CA GLN A 68 -15.58 31.29 1.90
C GLN A 68 -14.48 30.47 2.58
N GLY A 69 -14.20 29.26 2.07
CA GLY A 69 -13.44 28.23 2.77
C GLY A 69 -12.06 27.92 2.20
N CYS A 70 -11.62 28.56 1.11
CA CYS A 70 -10.42 28.15 0.35
C CYS A 70 -9.16 27.96 1.23
N THR A 71 -8.95 28.85 2.20
CA THR A 71 -7.79 28.81 3.13
C THR A 71 -8.07 28.05 4.43
N GLY A 72 -9.30 27.62 4.64
CA GLY A 72 -9.76 26.99 5.87
C GLY A 72 -9.48 25.48 5.96
N THR A 73 -9.83 24.91 7.10
CA THR A 73 -9.87 23.45 7.28
C THR A 73 -11.28 22.95 6.99
N TRP A 74 -11.35 22.00 6.07
CA TRP A 74 -12.58 21.37 5.60
C TRP A 74 -12.85 20.08 6.34
N ALA A 75 -14.12 19.77 6.55
CA ALA A 75 -14.59 18.43 6.86
C ALA A 75 -14.67 17.65 5.55
N MET A 76 -13.61 16.90 5.23
CA MET A 76 -13.47 16.16 3.99
C MET A 76 -13.94 14.71 4.17
N PRO A 77 -14.97 14.26 3.42
CA PRO A 77 -15.39 12.87 3.43
C PRO A 77 -14.33 11.96 2.81
N VAL A 78 -14.01 10.86 3.47
CA VAL A 78 -13.14 9.81 2.93
C VAL A 78 -13.99 8.94 2.00
N TYR A 79 -14.11 9.36 0.74
CA TYR A 79 -15.00 8.75 -0.24
C TYR A 79 -14.84 7.23 -0.42
N PRO A 80 -13.61 6.67 -0.45
CA PRO A 80 -13.46 5.21 -0.55
C PRO A 80 -14.06 4.43 0.62
N ASP A 81 -14.30 5.06 1.77
CA ASP A 81 -14.81 4.38 2.97
C ASP A 81 -16.30 4.60 3.21
N VAL A 82 -17.04 4.95 2.15
CA VAL A 82 -18.50 5.08 2.20
C VAL A 82 -19.17 3.78 2.64
N TYR A 83 -20.30 3.92 3.32
CA TYR A 83 -21.23 2.82 3.57
C TYR A 83 -22.66 3.24 3.26
N ALA A 84 -23.36 2.47 2.42
CA ALA A 84 -24.77 2.67 2.13
C ALA A 84 -25.62 1.91 3.16
N LEU A 85 -26.54 2.62 3.83
CA LEU A 85 -27.39 2.05 4.85
C LEU A 85 -28.39 1.06 4.23
N PRO A 86 -28.44 -0.20 4.68
CA PRO A 86 -29.36 -1.20 4.11
C PRO A 86 -30.82 -0.97 4.55
N SER A 87 -31.03 -0.23 5.64
CA SER A 87 -32.34 0.06 6.21
C SER A 87 -32.42 1.53 6.66
N ALA A 88 -33.64 2.06 6.75
CA ALA A 88 -33.85 3.41 7.26
C ALA A 88 -33.45 3.52 8.74
N ILE A 89 -32.97 4.71 9.12
CA ILE A 89 -32.65 5.08 10.50
C ILE A 89 -33.51 6.28 10.88
N SER A 90 -34.26 6.14 11.97
CA SER A 90 -35.14 7.20 12.46
C SER A 90 -34.37 8.29 13.20
N SER A 91 -34.94 9.49 13.26
CA SER A 91 -34.50 10.52 14.19
C SER A 91 -34.56 10.00 15.64
N GLY A 92 -33.66 10.48 16.48
CA GLY A 92 -33.46 9.99 17.84
C GLY A 92 -32.51 8.79 17.96
N ALA A 93 -32.09 8.16 16.87
CA ALA A 93 -31.11 7.09 16.93
C ALA A 93 -29.76 7.60 17.46
N THR A 94 -29.15 6.85 18.38
CA THR A 94 -27.85 7.16 19.01
C THR A 94 -26.71 6.25 18.50
N ALA A 95 -27.01 5.32 17.60
CA ALA A 95 -26.04 4.41 17.02
C ALA A 95 -26.38 4.08 15.57
N LEU A 96 -25.35 3.81 14.77
CA LEU A 96 -25.46 3.35 13.38
C LEU A 96 -24.89 1.94 13.27
N SER A 97 -25.69 0.98 12.79
CA SER A 97 -25.23 -0.38 12.51
C SER A 97 -24.43 -0.39 11.21
N ILE A 98 -23.10 -0.38 11.32
CA ILE A 98 -22.17 -0.22 10.20
C ILE A 98 -20.93 -1.07 10.48
N PRO A 99 -20.48 -1.92 9.54
CA PRO A 99 -19.20 -2.61 9.67
C PRO A 99 -18.06 -1.58 9.64
N THR A 100 -17.36 -1.41 10.75
CA THR A 100 -16.36 -0.33 10.89
C THR A 100 -14.95 -0.79 10.52
N THR A 101 -14.72 -2.10 10.47
CA THR A 101 -13.41 -2.69 10.19
C THR A 101 -12.91 -2.27 8.81
N GLY A 102 -11.70 -1.71 8.75
CA GLY A 102 -11.09 -1.24 7.51
C GLY A 102 -11.70 0.03 6.92
N ARG A 103 -12.49 0.79 7.69
CA ARG A 103 -12.96 2.14 7.35
C ARG A 103 -12.28 3.18 8.25
N ASP A 104 -12.03 4.37 7.72
CA ASP A 104 -11.33 5.47 8.40
C ASP A 104 -12.19 6.20 9.45
N PHE A 105 -13.01 5.46 10.20
CA PHE A 105 -13.72 5.98 11.37
C PHE A 105 -12.76 6.12 12.56
N SER A 106 -12.95 7.16 13.35
CA SER A 106 -12.17 7.40 14.58
C SER A 106 -13.09 7.72 15.75
N VAL A 107 -12.70 7.28 16.95
CA VAL A 107 -13.33 7.71 18.20
C VAL A 107 -13.09 9.21 18.35
N GLU A 108 -14.11 9.97 18.76
CA GLU A 108 -14.11 11.44 18.69
C GLU A 108 -13.95 11.97 17.25
N GLY A 109 -14.21 11.15 16.24
CA GLY A 109 -14.25 11.53 14.84
C GLY A 109 -15.57 12.21 14.45
N THR A 110 -15.64 12.62 13.18
CA THR A 110 -16.86 13.15 12.56
C THR A 110 -17.30 12.19 11.45
N VAL A 111 -18.59 12.07 11.26
CA VAL A 111 -19.22 11.28 10.20
C VAL A 111 -20.20 12.17 9.46
N LEU A 112 -20.22 12.06 8.12
CA LEU A 112 -21.18 12.75 7.26
C LEU A 112 -22.23 11.75 6.79
N LEU A 113 -23.49 12.04 7.09
CA LEU A 113 -24.63 11.36 6.46
C LEU A 113 -25.11 12.18 5.25
N LYS A 114 -25.39 11.51 4.14
CA LYS A 114 -25.99 12.08 2.92
C LYS A 114 -27.14 11.20 2.44
N THR A 115 -28.23 11.80 1.96
CA THR A 115 -29.36 11.03 1.42
C THR A 115 -29.06 10.35 0.08
N ASN A 116 -28.12 10.89 -0.70
CA ASN A 116 -27.63 10.33 -1.97
C ASN A 116 -26.29 10.99 -2.38
N GLU A 117 -25.69 10.52 -3.49
CA GLU A 117 -24.48 11.07 -4.11
C GLU A 117 -24.80 12.34 -4.92
N SER A 118 -25.17 13.41 -4.22
CA SER A 118 -25.36 14.72 -4.83
C SER A 118 -24.81 15.83 -3.92
N PRO A 119 -24.23 16.91 -4.49
CA PRO A 119 -23.89 18.12 -3.76
C PRO A 119 -25.11 18.78 -3.08
N ASP A 120 -26.30 18.60 -3.65
CA ASP A 120 -27.56 19.17 -3.13
C ASP A 120 -28.31 18.22 -2.20
N ALA A 121 -27.75 17.05 -1.90
CA ALA A 121 -28.31 16.08 -0.97
C ALA A 121 -28.51 16.68 0.43
N THR A 122 -29.53 16.20 1.14
CA THR A 122 -29.65 16.50 2.57
C THR A 122 -28.46 15.85 3.27
N SER A 123 -27.70 16.66 4.00
CA SER A 123 -26.47 16.23 4.64
C SER A 123 -26.36 16.73 6.08
N ARG A 124 -25.78 15.89 6.96
CA ARG A 124 -25.52 16.21 8.37
C ARG A 124 -24.21 15.62 8.83
N MET A 125 -23.44 16.43 9.56
CA MET A 125 -22.27 15.94 10.29
C MET A 125 -22.67 15.57 11.71
N VAL A 126 -22.25 14.38 12.15
CA VAL A 126 -22.45 13.87 13.50
C VAL A 126 -21.13 13.42 14.09
N ARG A 127 -21.03 13.39 15.42
CA ARG A 127 -19.80 13.04 16.14
C ARG A 127 -19.89 11.63 16.69
N VAL A 128 -18.77 10.92 16.67
CA VAL A 128 -18.66 9.54 17.14
C VAL A 128 -18.08 9.52 18.55
N THR A 129 -18.74 8.81 19.48
CA THR A 129 -18.24 8.62 20.86
C THR A 129 -17.56 7.27 21.06
N GLY A 130 -17.83 6.30 20.20
CA GLY A 130 -17.29 4.94 20.34
C GLY A 130 -17.48 4.14 19.06
N ILE A 131 -16.60 3.16 18.86
CA ILE A 131 -16.55 2.30 17.68
C ILE A 131 -16.44 0.86 18.15
N THR A 132 -17.29 0.01 17.60
CA THR A 132 -17.19 -1.45 17.68
C THR A 132 -17.13 -1.99 16.25
N SER A 133 -16.77 -3.25 16.03
CA SER A 133 -16.63 -3.81 14.68
C SER A 133 -17.86 -3.67 13.77
N GLU A 134 -19.06 -3.55 14.36
CA GLU A 134 -20.34 -3.50 13.63
C GLU A 134 -21.21 -2.27 13.98
N THR A 135 -20.71 -1.34 14.78
CA THR A 135 -21.54 -0.20 15.23
C THR A 135 -20.71 1.05 15.52
N LEU A 136 -21.22 2.19 15.04
CA LEU A 136 -20.77 3.52 15.42
C LEU A 136 -21.72 4.12 16.46
N GLN A 137 -21.19 4.46 17.63
CA GLN A 137 -21.93 5.14 18.70
C GLN A 137 -21.83 6.65 18.51
N LEU A 138 -22.95 7.37 18.56
CA LEU A 138 -23.03 8.80 18.32
C LEU A 138 -23.02 9.59 19.64
N VAL A 139 -22.41 10.78 19.62
CA VAL A 139 -22.40 11.69 20.78
C VAL A 139 -23.80 12.25 21.06
N SER A 140 -24.55 12.55 20.00
CA SER A 140 -25.91 13.10 20.08
C SER A 140 -26.86 12.30 19.20
N PRO A 141 -28.15 12.19 19.57
CA PRO A 141 -29.16 11.56 18.72
C PRO A 141 -29.28 12.24 17.35
N LEU A 142 -29.60 11.47 16.31
CA LEU A 142 -29.88 12.02 14.98
C LEU A 142 -31.09 12.96 15.00
N ALA A 143 -30.97 14.12 14.35
CA ALA A 143 -32.07 15.08 14.24
C ALA A 143 -33.08 14.71 13.14
N ASP A 144 -32.58 14.12 12.06
CA ASP A 144 -33.34 13.82 10.84
C ASP A 144 -33.50 12.30 10.64
N ASN A 145 -34.51 11.90 9.86
CA ASN A 145 -34.68 10.53 9.39
C ASN A 145 -33.80 10.30 8.15
N TRP A 146 -33.19 9.12 8.06
CA TRP A 146 -32.33 8.71 6.95
C TRP A 146 -32.93 7.49 6.28
N PRO A 147 -33.41 7.56 5.03
CA PRO A 147 -33.95 6.41 4.33
C PRO A 147 -32.88 5.35 4.03
N ALA A 148 -33.31 4.12 3.74
CA ALA A 148 -32.43 3.10 3.18
C ALA A 148 -31.76 3.63 1.89
N GLY A 149 -30.47 3.31 1.71
CA GLY A 149 -29.62 3.87 0.66
C GLY A 149 -28.93 5.18 1.02
N SER A 150 -29.22 5.78 2.18
CA SER A 150 -28.43 6.92 2.68
C SER A 150 -26.98 6.50 2.92
N LEU A 151 -26.07 7.41 2.64
CA LEU A 151 -24.63 7.19 2.63
C LEU A 151 -24.00 7.75 3.89
N VAL A 152 -23.06 7.00 4.44
CA VAL A 152 -22.32 7.36 5.64
C VAL A 152 -20.84 7.36 5.31
N TYR A 153 -20.21 8.53 5.45
CA TYR A 153 -18.79 8.73 5.17
C TYR A 153 -18.02 9.04 6.46
N PRO A 154 -16.86 8.42 6.70
CA PRO A 154 -15.90 8.98 7.64
C PRO A 154 -15.45 10.36 7.18
N VAL A 155 -15.25 11.29 8.12
CA VAL A 155 -14.82 12.66 7.81
C VAL A 155 -13.50 12.94 8.51
N ARG A 156 -12.55 13.49 7.75
CA ARG A 156 -11.24 13.92 8.23
C ARG A 156 -11.10 15.43 8.03
N PRO A 157 -10.52 16.19 8.99
CA PRO A 157 -10.08 17.55 8.77
C PRO A 157 -9.01 17.56 7.67
N ALA A 158 -9.21 18.36 6.63
CA ALA A 158 -8.29 18.47 5.52
C ALA A 158 -8.15 19.92 5.05
N VAL A 159 -7.03 20.23 4.41
CA VAL A 159 -6.79 21.51 3.76
C VAL A 159 -6.59 21.31 2.27
N LEU A 160 -7.09 22.23 1.47
CA LEU A 160 -6.76 22.27 0.04
C LEU A 160 -5.27 22.55 -0.09
N THR A 161 -4.54 21.74 -0.85
CA THR A 161 -3.12 21.97 -1.09
C THR A 161 -2.88 23.11 -2.07
N GLU A 162 -3.86 23.33 -2.94
CA GLU A 162 -3.94 24.41 -3.91
C GLU A 162 -5.41 24.74 -4.18
N PRO A 163 -5.75 25.98 -4.60
CA PRO A 163 -7.09 26.30 -5.05
C PRO A 163 -7.51 25.36 -6.21
N PRO A 164 -8.71 24.75 -6.16
CA PRO A 164 -9.16 23.85 -7.22
C PRO A 164 -9.18 24.51 -8.59
N ALA A 165 -8.65 23.82 -9.60
CA ALA A 165 -8.74 24.27 -10.99
C ALA A 165 -10.16 24.04 -11.51
N LEU A 166 -10.87 25.13 -11.85
CA LEU A 166 -12.25 25.10 -12.33
C LEU A 166 -12.30 25.14 -13.86
N SER A 167 -12.94 24.15 -14.48
CA SER A 167 -13.24 24.10 -15.91
C SER A 167 -14.74 24.26 -16.12
N ARG A 168 -15.18 25.39 -16.69
CA ARG A 168 -16.59 25.65 -17.00
C ARG A 168 -16.94 25.00 -18.35
N LEU A 169 -17.84 24.02 -18.33
CA LEU A 169 -18.30 23.34 -19.55
C LEU A 169 -19.48 24.10 -20.18
N THR A 170 -20.36 24.62 -19.33
CA THR A 170 -21.48 25.50 -19.71
C THR A 170 -21.60 26.63 -18.70
N ASP A 171 -22.64 27.45 -18.83
CA ASP A 171 -23.01 28.46 -17.84
C ASP A 171 -23.49 27.85 -16.52
N SER A 172 -23.90 26.57 -16.49
CA SER A 172 -24.40 25.86 -15.30
C SER A 172 -23.51 24.72 -14.80
N VAL A 173 -22.66 24.14 -15.64
CA VAL A 173 -21.84 22.95 -15.33
C VAL A 173 -20.36 23.31 -15.17
N THR A 174 -19.73 22.83 -14.10
CA THR A 174 -18.31 23.02 -13.83
C THR A 174 -17.66 21.72 -13.33
N ILE A 175 -16.48 21.44 -13.85
CA ILE A 175 -15.58 20.40 -13.34
C ILE A 175 -14.52 21.07 -12.46
N ALA A 176 -14.23 20.48 -11.31
CA ALA A 176 -13.13 20.92 -10.44
C ALA A 176 -12.16 19.77 -10.16
N GLN A 177 -10.86 19.99 -10.34
CA GLN A 177 -9.82 19.09 -9.85
C GLN A 177 -9.42 19.51 -8.44
N VAL A 178 -9.54 18.59 -7.49
CA VAL A 178 -9.48 18.86 -6.07
C VAL A 178 -8.39 18.01 -5.45
N ARG A 179 -7.51 18.66 -4.67
CA ARG A 179 -6.45 17.98 -3.92
C ARG A 179 -6.51 18.40 -2.45
N PHE A 180 -6.86 17.45 -1.60
CA PHE A 180 -6.92 17.62 -0.16
C PHE A 180 -5.75 16.93 0.52
N ARG A 181 -5.13 17.60 1.49
CA ARG A 181 -4.20 16.97 2.43
C ARG A 181 -4.85 16.87 3.79
N ILE A 182 -4.88 15.66 4.36
CA ILE A 182 -5.36 15.44 5.72
C ILE A 182 -4.51 16.28 6.70
N ALA A 183 -5.20 17.03 7.54
CA ALA A 183 -4.61 18.02 8.46
C ALA A 183 -4.34 17.47 9.86
N GLU A 184 -4.51 16.16 10.05
CA GLU A 184 -4.30 15.46 11.31
C GLU A 184 -3.40 14.23 11.17
N HIS A 185 -3.05 13.63 12.31
CA HIS A 185 -2.24 12.43 12.37
C HIS A 185 -2.99 11.22 11.78
N ASN A 186 -2.33 10.44 10.93
CA ASN A 186 -2.88 9.24 10.28
C ASN A 186 -2.38 7.99 11.00
N ALA A 187 -2.78 7.84 12.26
CA ALA A 187 -2.52 6.63 13.02
C ALA A 187 -3.13 5.43 12.30
N PHE A 188 -2.40 4.32 12.30
CA PHE A 188 -2.94 3.03 11.92
C PHE A 188 -2.64 2.09 13.08
N SER A 189 -3.70 1.65 13.77
CA SER A 189 -3.60 1.04 15.09
C SER A 189 -3.09 -0.39 15.09
N ASP A 190 -3.35 -1.12 13.99
CA ASP A 190 -3.16 -2.57 13.99
C ASP A 190 -1.94 -2.95 13.14
N PRO A 191 -0.82 -3.38 13.75
CA PRO A 191 0.29 -3.91 12.99
C PRO A 191 -0.13 -5.23 12.30
N PRO A 192 0.30 -5.48 11.06
CA PRO A 192 -0.03 -6.72 10.37
C PRO A 192 0.66 -7.90 11.07
N ALA A 193 -0.05 -9.03 11.16
CA ALA A 193 0.56 -10.31 11.49
C ALA A 193 1.27 -10.85 10.24
N LEU A 194 2.58 -10.62 10.14
CA LEU A 194 3.39 -11.05 9.00
C LEU A 194 4.29 -12.23 9.38
N THR A 195 4.30 -13.27 8.54
CA THR A 195 5.21 -14.41 8.65
C THR A 195 6.66 -13.93 8.72
N GLN A 196 7.45 -14.49 9.65
CA GLN A 196 8.83 -14.11 9.87
C GLN A 196 9.80 -15.10 9.23
N TYR A 197 10.87 -14.59 8.64
CA TYR A 197 12.01 -15.35 8.18
C TYR A 197 13.30 -14.60 8.55
N ARG A 198 14.18 -15.28 9.29
CA ARG A 198 15.48 -14.73 9.74
C ARG A 198 15.38 -13.34 10.40
N GLY A 199 14.38 -13.15 11.26
CA GLY A 199 14.20 -11.90 12.03
C GLY A 199 13.49 -10.76 11.29
N HIS A 200 13.11 -10.95 10.03
CA HIS A 200 12.32 -9.98 9.27
C HIS A 200 11.05 -10.60 8.70
N PRO A 201 10.00 -9.81 8.48
CA PRO A 201 8.80 -10.32 7.84
C PRO A 201 9.04 -10.71 6.38
N VAL A 202 8.11 -11.47 5.80
CA VAL A 202 8.09 -11.86 4.38
C VAL A 202 6.89 -11.24 3.67
N LEU A 203 7.11 -10.75 2.45
CA LEU A 203 6.04 -10.32 1.55
C LEU A 203 5.41 -11.56 0.90
N GLU A 204 4.30 -12.03 1.45
CA GLU A 204 3.57 -13.19 0.92
C GLU A 204 2.57 -12.85 -0.19
N SER A 205 2.15 -11.59 -0.28
CA SER A 205 1.24 -11.14 -1.33
C SER A 205 1.88 -11.31 -2.70
N GLU A 206 1.11 -11.81 -3.65
CA GLU A 206 1.55 -11.97 -5.03
C GLU A 206 1.44 -10.66 -5.79
N SER A 207 2.43 -10.40 -6.65
CA SER A 207 2.37 -9.29 -7.58
C SER A 207 1.32 -9.60 -8.63
N ASP A 208 0.50 -8.61 -8.95
CA ASP A 208 -0.31 -8.64 -10.15
C ASP A 208 0.61 -8.62 -11.38
N TRP A 209 0.37 -9.56 -12.29
CA TRP A 209 1.09 -9.72 -13.57
C TRP A 209 0.27 -9.20 -14.76
N GLY A 210 -0.84 -8.49 -14.50
CA GLY A 210 -1.60 -7.80 -15.55
C GLY A 210 -0.77 -6.79 -16.35
N GLU A 211 0.27 -6.24 -15.73
CA GLU A 211 1.31 -5.45 -16.37
C GLU A 211 2.69 -6.08 -16.16
N SER A 212 3.67 -5.70 -16.99
CA SER A 212 5.02 -6.24 -16.87
C SER A 212 5.71 -5.76 -15.59
N VAL A 213 6.15 -6.71 -14.77
CA VAL A 213 7.00 -6.45 -13.60
C VAL A 213 8.41 -6.09 -14.06
N SER A 214 8.86 -4.88 -13.75
CA SER A 214 10.22 -4.43 -14.05
C SER A 214 11.20 -4.86 -12.97
N GLY A 215 12.32 -5.46 -13.40
CA GLY A 215 13.42 -5.90 -12.54
C GLY A 215 14.77 -5.38 -13.03
N SER A 216 15.67 -5.03 -12.11
CA SER A 216 17.02 -4.56 -12.44
C SER A 216 18.03 -4.89 -11.33
N TYR A 217 19.31 -4.84 -11.68
CA TYR A 217 20.44 -5.01 -10.78
C TYR A 217 21.27 -3.73 -10.78
N GLN A 218 21.44 -3.10 -9.61
CA GLN A 218 22.08 -1.80 -9.46
C GLN A 218 23.41 -1.91 -8.71
N PRO A 219 24.57 -1.96 -9.41
CA PRO A 219 25.87 -1.92 -8.77
C PRO A 219 26.24 -0.51 -8.28
N LEU A 220 27.11 -0.42 -7.27
CA LEU A 220 27.66 0.84 -6.79
C LEU A 220 29.03 1.11 -7.42
N ILE A 221 29.00 1.55 -8.69
CA ILE A 221 30.21 1.86 -9.44
C ILE A 221 30.67 3.29 -9.16
N ARG A 222 31.95 3.45 -8.84
CA ARG A 222 32.66 4.74 -8.90
C ARG A 222 33.62 4.72 -10.06
N GLU A 223 33.57 5.76 -10.88
CA GLU A 223 34.44 5.94 -12.03
C GLU A 223 35.28 7.20 -11.84
N LEU A 224 36.58 7.08 -12.09
CA LEU A 224 37.52 8.17 -12.13
C LEU A 224 38.10 8.25 -13.55
N ASP A 225 37.67 9.26 -14.29
CA ASP A 225 38.19 9.59 -15.61
C ASP A 225 39.01 10.88 -15.53
N ASN A 226 40.28 10.80 -15.93
CA ASN A 226 41.19 11.95 -15.99
C ASN A 226 41.30 12.55 -17.42
N GLY A 227 40.51 12.06 -18.37
CA GLY A 227 40.45 12.49 -19.76
C GLY A 227 41.69 12.15 -20.60
N SER A 228 42.71 11.52 -20.00
CA SER A 228 44.00 11.23 -20.64
C SER A 228 44.32 9.74 -20.71
N SER A 229 43.71 8.93 -19.84
CA SER A 229 43.87 7.48 -19.77
C SER A 229 42.51 6.77 -19.69
N VAL A 230 42.51 5.44 -19.82
CA VAL A 230 41.31 4.62 -19.61
C VAL A 230 40.73 4.91 -18.23
N PRO A 231 39.41 5.17 -18.10
CA PRO A 231 38.78 5.43 -16.82
C PRO A 231 38.97 4.28 -15.83
N PHE A 232 39.33 4.61 -14.60
CA PHE A 232 39.40 3.63 -13.52
C PHE A 232 38.01 3.44 -12.92
N ARG A 233 37.50 2.20 -12.92
CA ARG A 233 36.17 1.85 -12.39
C ARG A 233 36.31 0.87 -11.24
N ILE A 234 35.57 1.11 -10.16
CA ILE A 234 35.50 0.21 -9.01
C ILE A 234 34.06 0.01 -8.55
N ASP A 235 33.65 -1.24 -8.35
CA ASP A 235 32.43 -1.58 -7.62
C ASP A 235 32.73 -1.52 -6.11
N THR A 236 32.16 -0.51 -5.47
CA THR A 236 32.39 -0.24 -4.05
C THR A 236 31.64 -1.18 -3.11
N ALA A 237 30.57 -1.81 -3.59
CA ALA A 237 29.80 -2.79 -2.81
C ALA A 237 30.26 -4.24 -3.06
N GLY A 238 30.88 -4.49 -4.22
CA GLY A 238 31.29 -5.82 -4.68
C GLY A 238 30.11 -6.72 -5.09
N ARG A 239 28.91 -6.14 -5.22
CA ARG A 239 27.70 -6.81 -5.73
C ARG A 239 26.68 -5.76 -6.20
N PRO A 240 25.78 -6.14 -7.13
CA PRO A 240 24.61 -5.32 -7.43
C PRO A 240 23.51 -5.49 -6.39
N PHE A 241 22.69 -4.45 -6.23
CA PHE A 241 21.46 -4.48 -5.46
C PHE A 241 20.28 -4.81 -6.38
N TRP A 242 19.52 -5.85 -6.03
CA TRP A 242 18.30 -6.20 -6.73
C TRP A 242 17.25 -5.11 -6.56
N ARG A 243 16.52 -4.77 -7.62
CA ARG A 243 15.40 -3.85 -7.59
C ARG A 243 14.26 -4.41 -8.44
N GLN A 244 13.04 -4.43 -7.91
CA GLN A 244 11.87 -4.91 -8.64
C GLN A 244 10.60 -4.16 -8.27
N THR A 245 9.75 -3.92 -9.25
CA THR A 245 8.40 -3.38 -9.03
C THR A 245 7.45 -4.48 -8.57
N HIS A 246 6.57 -4.16 -7.64
CA HIS A 246 5.52 -5.05 -7.17
C HIS A 246 4.20 -4.29 -7.23
N SER A 247 3.22 -4.90 -7.90
CA SER A 247 1.91 -4.30 -8.16
C SER A 247 0.85 -5.13 -7.47
N TRP A 248 -0.20 -4.48 -6.96
CA TRP A 248 -1.34 -5.13 -6.34
C TRP A 248 -2.62 -4.64 -6.99
N PHE A 249 -3.46 -5.60 -7.36
CA PHE A 249 -4.86 -5.39 -7.70
C PHE A 249 -5.71 -5.97 -6.58
N THR A 250 -6.07 -5.13 -5.62
CA THR A 250 -6.86 -5.56 -4.46
C THR A 250 -8.33 -5.47 -4.76
N THR A 251 -9.03 -6.59 -4.59
CA THR A 251 -10.50 -6.64 -4.57
C THR A 251 -10.91 -6.79 -3.12
N ASN A 252 -11.91 -6.04 -2.65
CA ASN A 252 -12.46 -6.02 -1.29
C ASN A 252 -11.65 -5.31 -0.18
N ARG A 253 -12.39 -4.93 0.87
CA ARG A 253 -11.90 -4.18 2.02
C ARG A 253 -10.90 -4.94 2.89
N PRO A 254 -11.09 -6.24 3.22
CA PRO A 254 -10.07 -7.02 3.94
C PRO A 254 -8.70 -7.07 3.24
N ALA A 255 -8.67 -7.27 1.92
CA ALA A 255 -7.42 -7.29 1.15
C ALA A 255 -6.76 -5.90 1.15
N GLN A 256 -7.54 -4.85 0.90
CA GLN A 256 -7.07 -3.46 0.99
C GLN A 256 -6.54 -3.10 2.38
N THR A 257 -7.21 -3.56 3.45
CA THR A 257 -6.79 -3.31 4.84
C THR A 257 -5.46 -3.99 5.14
N SER A 258 -5.30 -5.26 4.74
CA SER A 258 -4.05 -6.01 4.93
C SER A 258 -2.87 -5.37 4.18
N LEU A 259 -3.08 -4.96 2.93
CA LEU A 259 -2.04 -4.25 2.17
C LEU A 259 -1.71 -2.90 2.82
N ARG A 260 -2.72 -2.17 3.29
CA ARG A 260 -2.53 -0.90 4.00
C ARG A 260 -1.69 -1.09 5.27
N GLN A 261 -1.99 -2.12 6.07
CA GLN A 261 -1.21 -2.49 7.24
C GLN A 261 0.25 -2.76 6.92
N LEU A 262 0.52 -3.51 5.85
CA LEU A 262 1.86 -3.77 5.36
C LEU A 262 2.60 -2.46 5.03
N LEU A 263 1.99 -1.56 4.27
CA LEU A 263 2.63 -0.28 3.90
C LEU A 263 2.92 0.60 5.14
N TRP A 264 2.00 0.64 6.11
CA TRP A 264 2.23 1.34 7.38
C TRP A 264 3.33 0.70 8.21
N TYR A 265 3.47 -0.63 8.17
CA TYR A 265 4.57 -1.33 8.80
C TYR A 265 5.92 -0.94 8.17
N LEU A 266 6.00 -0.92 6.83
CA LEU A 266 7.24 -0.60 6.10
C LEU A 266 7.73 0.82 6.36
N ARG A 267 6.78 1.75 6.58
CA ARG A 267 7.04 3.19 6.78
C ARG A 267 7.87 3.80 5.66
N GLY A 268 7.50 3.52 4.41
CA GLY A 268 8.27 3.92 3.24
C GLY A 268 9.58 3.17 3.18
N ARG A 269 10.70 3.90 3.09
CA ARG A 269 12.03 3.32 2.94
C ARG A 269 12.64 2.81 4.25
N GLN A 270 11.94 2.89 5.38
CA GLN A 270 12.54 2.62 6.69
C GLN A 270 12.81 1.15 6.95
N ARG A 271 11.80 0.29 6.89
CA ARG A 271 11.93 -1.11 7.34
C ARG A 271 12.19 -2.05 6.17
N PRO A 272 13.10 -3.03 6.34
CA PRO A 272 13.26 -4.08 5.36
C PRO A 272 12.22 -5.20 5.55
N ILE A 273 11.97 -5.94 4.49
CA ILE A 273 11.13 -7.13 4.42
C ILE A 273 11.74 -8.09 3.39
N TRP A 274 11.59 -9.39 3.57
CA TRP A 274 11.94 -10.36 2.55
C TRP A 274 10.95 -10.29 1.40
N VAL A 275 11.43 -9.93 0.22
CA VAL A 275 10.63 -9.84 -0.99
C VAL A 275 10.99 -11.01 -1.89
N PRO A 276 10.05 -11.93 -2.15
CA PRO A 276 10.27 -12.95 -3.15
C PRO A 276 10.21 -12.36 -4.56
N GLY A 277 11.11 -12.80 -5.44
CA GLY A 277 11.14 -12.36 -6.84
C GLY A 277 9.90 -12.80 -7.62
N GLN A 278 9.24 -13.88 -7.18
CA GLN A 278 8.06 -14.48 -7.82
C GLN A 278 8.30 -14.89 -9.28
N THR A 279 9.57 -15.10 -9.63
CA THR A 279 10.05 -15.66 -10.89
C THR A 279 10.54 -17.08 -10.66
N LEU A 280 10.36 -17.99 -11.62
CA LEU A 280 10.89 -19.36 -11.51
C LEU A 280 12.43 -19.34 -11.60
N ASP A 281 13.10 -19.15 -10.46
CA ASP A 281 14.56 -19.10 -10.39
C ASP A 281 15.20 -20.50 -10.40
N PHE A 282 14.48 -21.50 -9.87
CA PHE A 282 14.93 -22.89 -9.89
C PHE A 282 13.80 -23.85 -10.27
N SER A 283 14.09 -24.73 -11.23
CA SER A 283 13.15 -25.75 -11.72
C SER A 283 13.46 -27.10 -11.07
N PRO A 284 12.63 -27.62 -10.15
CA PRO A 284 12.91 -28.87 -9.44
C PRO A 284 12.85 -30.08 -10.39
N THR A 285 13.84 -30.98 -10.29
CA THR A 285 13.93 -32.20 -11.09
C THR A 285 13.51 -33.45 -10.31
N SER A 286 13.38 -33.35 -8.99
CA SER A 286 13.02 -34.46 -8.10
C SER A 286 12.14 -33.99 -6.93
N SER A 287 11.67 -34.95 -6.14
CA SER A 287 10.93 -34.66 -4.90
C SER A 287 11.90 -34.19 -3.81
N ILE A 288 11.43 -33.32 -2.92
CA ILE A 288 12.21 -32.87 -1.76
C ILE A 288 11.99 -33.87 -0.63
N SER A 289 13.09 -34.43 -0.13
CA SER A 289 13.12 -35.28 1.06
C SER A 289 14.31 -34.88 1.93
N GLY A 290 14.03 -34.16 3.02
CA GLY A 290 15.05 -33.62 3.91
C GLY A 290 15.41 -32.17 3.57
N ASN A 291 16.70 -31.87 3.56
CA ASN A 291 17.26 -30.51 3.48
C ASN A 291 17.97 -30.25 2.15
N ALA A 292 17.53 -30.90 1.07
CA ALA A 292 18.09 -30.68 -0.25
C ALA A 292 17.03 -30.78 -1.34
N VAL A 293 17.23 -30.01 -2.40
CA VAL A 293 16.41 -30.07 -3.62
C VAL A 293 17.33 -30.15 -4.84
N ASP A 294 17.02 -31.07 -5.75
CA ASP A 294 17.69 -31.13 -7.05
C ASP A 294 16.92 -30.27 -8.05
N VAL A 295 17.65 -29.43 -8.77
CA VAL A 295 17.11 -28.50 -9.75
C VAL A 295 17.87 -28.61 -11.05
N VAL A 296 17.25 -28.16 -12.14
CA VAL A 296 17.96 -27.95 -13.41
C VAL A 296 19.10 -26.97 -13.16
N GLU A 297 20.25 -27.20 -13.80
CA GLU A 297 21.43 -26.36 -13.63
C GLU A 297 21.12 -24.88 -13.90
N ALA A 298 21.15 -24.09 -12.83
CA ALA A 298 20.85 -22.66 -12.79
C ALA A 298 22.13 -21.81 -12.67
N GLY A 299 23.31 -22.43 -12.74
CA GLY A 299 24.63 -21.80 -12.73
C GLY A 299 25.18 -21.49 -11.33
N PHE A 300 24.54 -21.96 -10.25
CA PHE A 300 25.01 -21.70 -8.88
C PHE A 300 26.27 -22.49 -8.51
N THR A 301 26.49 -23.65 -9.14
CA THR A 301 27.73 -24.44 -8.98
C THR A 301 28.94 -23.73 -9.56
N GLU A 302 28.79 -23.06 -10.71
CA GLU A 302 29.86 -22.30 -11.37
C GLU A 302 30.07 -20.93 -10.71
N LEU A 303 28.99 -20.17 -10.50
CA LEU A 303 29.06 -18.76 -10.05
C LEU A 303 29.24 -18.63 -8.52
N GLY A 304 28.91 -19.68 -7.79
CA GLY A 304 28.94 -19.74 -6.33
C GLY A 304 27.79 -19.01 -5.65
N ILE A 305 27.61 -19.29 -4.36
CA ILE A 305 26.62 -18.63 -3.50
C ILE A 305 27.16 -17.27 -3.08
N ARG A 306 26.39 -16.20 -3.29
CA ARG A 306 26.74 -14.84 -2.83
C ARG A 306 25.71 -14.30 -1.84
N PRO A 307 26.12 -13.50 -0.84
CA PRO A 307 25.16 -12.84 0.05
C PRO A 307 24.23 -11.93 -0.75
N GLY A 308 22.96 -11.82 -0.35
CA GLY A 308 21.89 -11.17 -1.13
C GLY A 308 21.30 -12.01 -2.28
N ARG A 309 21.82 -13.22 -2.55
CA ARG A 309 21.29 -14.15 -3.57
C ARG A 309 21.43 -15.61 -3.13
N ARG A 310 20.81 -15.95 -2.00
CA ARG A 310 20.89 -17.31 -1.42
C ARG A 310 19.68 -17.72 -0.58
N ASP A 311 18.71 -16.84 -0.41
CA ASP A 311 17.47 -17.15 0.32
C ASP A 311 16.39 -17.43 -0.71
N ILE A 312 15.59 -18.47 -0.49
CA ILE A 312 14.56 -18.95 -1.40
C ILE A 312 13.24 -19.17 -0.66
N CYS A 313 12.15 -19.11 -1.42
CA CYS A 313 10.86 -19.61 -1.01
C CYS A 313 10.46 -20.75 -1.95
N ILE A 314 10.08 -21.88 -1.36
CA ILE A 314 9.51 -23.03 -2.04
C ILE A 314 8.01 -22.98 -1.80
N LEU A 315 7.25 -22.73 -2.86
CA LEU A 315 5.79 -22.70 -2.83
C LEU A 315 5.23 -24.06 -3.23
N LEU A 316 4.40 -24.64 -2.37
CA LEU A 316 3.69 -25.88 -2.64
C LEU A 316 2.28 -25.63 -3.16
N ALA A 317 1.69 -26.64 -3.82
CA ALA A 317 0.38 -26.57 -4.44
C ALA A 317 -0.78 -26.41 -3.46
N ASP A 318 -0.56 -26.72 -2.18
CA ASP A 318 -1.51 -26.49 -1.08
C ASP A 318 -1.42 -25.06 -0.50
N GLY A 319 -0.52 -24.23 -1.03
CA GLY A 319 -0.24 -22.87 -0.56
C GLY A 319 0.81 -22.78 0.55
N THR A 320 1.34 -23.92 1.03
CA THR A 320 2.42 -23.94 2.02
C THR A 320 3.69 -23.32 1.44
N ARG A 321 4.33 -22.44 2.22
CA ARG A 321 5.58 -21.77 1.86
C ARG A 321 6.70 -22.23 2.80
N HIS A 322 7.80 -22.72 2.23
CA HIS A 322 9.03 -22.98 2.97
C HIS A 322 10.10 -21.96 2.62
N TYR A 323 10.50 -21.17 3.62
CA TYR A 323 11.60 -20.21 3.50
C TYR A 323 12.91 -20.85 3.93
N ARG A 324 13.91 -20.82 3.06
CA ARG A 324 15.18 -21.54 3.25
C ARG A 324 16.36 -20.74 2.74
N ARG A 325 17.51 -20.90 3.37
CA ARG A 325 18.80 -20.42 2.89
C ARG A 325 19.57 -21.56 2.24
N ILE A 326 20.08 -21.32 1.04
CA ILE A 326 21.03 -22.19 0.36
C ILE A 326 22.38 -22.07 1.09
N THR A 327 22.86 -23.19 1.60
CA THR A 327 24.11 -23.28 2.37
C THR A 327 25.27 -23.85 1.55
N ALA A 328 24.96 -24.73 0.60
CA ALA A 328 25.92 -25.29 -0.34
C ALA A 328 25.20 -25.65 -1.65
N VAL A 329 25.95 -25.68 -2.75
CA VAL A 329 25.47 -26.18 -4.05
C VAL A 329 26.48 -27.16 -4.60
N ASN A 330 26.01 -28.28 -5.14
CA ASN A 330 26.86 -29.31 -5.74
C ASN A 330 26.24 -29.80 -7.06
N LEU A 331 27.07 -30.10 -8.05
CA LEU A 331 26.62 -30.77 -9.27
C LEU A 331 26.56 -32.28 -9.02
N ILE A 332 25.38 -32.88 -9.19
CA ILE A 332 25.15 -34.31 -9.01
C ILE A 332 24.43 -34.85 -10.24
N SER A 333 25.11 -35.72 -10.99
CA SER A 333 24.53 -36.42 -12.14
C SER A 333 23.85 -35.50 -13.17
N GLY A 334 24.42 -34.31 -13.40
CA GLY A 334 23.88 -33.33 -14.35
C GLY A 334 22.74 -32.44 -13.81
N THR A 335 22.50 -32.45 -12.50
CA THR A 335 21.57 -31.54 -11.81
C THR A 335 22.29 -30.77 -10.72
N GLU A 336 21.82 -29.56 -10.43
CA GLU A 336 22.32 -28.79 -9.29
C GLU A 336 21.55 -29.17 -8.03
N ARG A 337 22.24 -29.70 -7.02
CA ARG A 337 21.68 -29.95 -5.70
C ARG A 337 21.90 -28.73 -4.81
N LEU A 338 20.82 -28.09 -4.41
CA LEU A 338 20.81 -27.02 -3.41
C LEU A 338 20.66 -27.64 -2.02
N ALA A 339 21.65 -27.44 -1.14
CA ALA A 339 21.54 -27.79 0.27
C ALA A 339 20.91 -26.62 1.05
N LEU A 340 19.91 -26.91 1.87
CA LEU A 340 19.03 -25.94 2.53
C LEU A 340 19.22 -25.98 4.05
N ASP A 341 19.10 -24.82 4.71
CA ASP A 341 19.04 -24.75 6.17
C ASP A 341 17.67 -25.18 6.75
N GLY A 342 17.48 -25.04 8.06
CA GLY A 342 16.19 -25.24 8.72
C GLY A 342 15.71 -26.70 8.80
N ASP A 343 14.41 -26.87 9.02
CA ASP A 343 13.80 -28.19 9.18
C ASP A 343 13.65 -28.92 7.83
N ALA A 344 13.66 -30.25 7.90
CA ALA A 344 13.43 -31.14 6.77
C ALA A 344 12.08 -30.86 6.09
N ILE A 345 12.07 -30.89 4.77
CA ILE A 345 10.88 -30.74 3.93
C ILE A 345 10.58 -32.11 3.30
N SER A 346 9.29 -32.46 3.22
CA SER A 346 8.81 -33.64 2.51
C SER A 346 7.75 -33.21 1.53
N ALA A 347 8.11 -33.09 0.25
CA ALA A 347 7.20 -32.70 -0.81
C ALA A 347 7.52 -33.46 -2.10
N GLY A 348 6.50 -34.08 -2.70
CA GLY A 348 6.61 -34.66 -4.03
C GLY A 348 6.89 -33.58 -5.08
N GLN A 349 7.65 -33.89 -6.13
CA GLN A 349 8.00 -32.92 -7.18
C GLN A 349 6.77 -32.22 -7.77
N HIS A 350 5.69 -32.98 -8.02
CA HIS A 350 4.43 -32.47 -8.56
C HIS A 350 3.68 -31.52 -7.61
N GLN A 351 4.06 -31.47 -6.34
CA GLN A 351 3.50 -30.56 -5.35
C GLN A 351 4.25 -29.22 -5.34
N ILE A 352 5.43 -29.13 -5.94
CA ILE A 352 6.22 -27.90 -5.95
C ILE A 352 5.74 -27.04 -7.11
N VAL A 353 5.13 -25.90 -6.78
CA VAL A 353 4.63 -24.94 -7.77
C VAL A 353 5.78 -24.09 -8.31
N SER A 354 6.62 -23.58 -7.41
CA SER A 354 7.75 -22.75 -7.79
C SER A 354 8.79 -22.67 -6.69
N ILE A 355 10.04 -22.44 -7.09
CA ILE A 355 11.15 -22.10 -6.21
C ILE A 355 11.72 -20.78 -6.71
N PHE A 356 11.56 -19.74 -5.91
CA PHE A 356 11.99 -18.39 -6.25
C PHE A 356 12.94 -17.82 -5.19
N LEU A 357 13.91 -17.02 -5.63
CA LEU A 357 14.82 -16.30 -4.76
C LEU A 357 14.06 -15.21 -3.99
N MET A 358 14.55 -14.92 -2.79
CA MET A 358 14.11 -13.82 -1.95
C MET A 358 15.26 -12.87 -1.71
N THR A 359 14.95 -11.58 -1.71
CA THR A 359 15.89 -10.52 -1.35
C THR A 359 15.34 -9.76 -0.15
N LEU A 360 16.17 -9.55 0.88
CA LEU A 360 15.83 -8.61 1.94
C LEU A 360 15.88 -7.21 1.33
N ALA A 361 14.75 -6.52 1.29
CA ALA A 361 14.59 -5.28 0.56
C ALA A 361 13.72 -4.29 1.33
N ARG A 362 13.83 -3.01 0.99
CA ARG A 362 12.92 -1.95 1.45
C ARG A 362 12.20 -1.33 0.27
N GLN A 363 11.17 -0.54 0.52
CA GLN A 363 10.62 0.30 -0.55
C GLN A 363 11.71 1.25 -1.08
N ASP A 364 11.66 1.54 -2.37
CA ASP A 364 12.59 2.44 -3.06
C ASP A 364 12.21 3.91 -2.87
N ALA A 365 10.93 4.18 -2.64
CA ALA A 365 10.36 5.50 -2.42
C ALA A 365 9.62 5.58 -1.09
N ASP A 366 9.53 6.80 -0.52
CA ASP A 366 8.69 7.09 0.64
C ASP A 366 7.24 7.41 0.26
N SER A 367 6.89 7.36 -1.03
CA SER A 367 5.55 7.67 -1.52
C SER A 367 4.93 6.45 -2.19
N VAL A 368 3.68 6.16 -1.86
CA VAL A 368 2.86 5.13 -2.53
C VAL A 368 1.54 5.77 -2.95
N SER A 369 1.15 5.55 -4.21
CA SER A 369 -0.15 5.95 -4.75
C SER A 369 -1.12 4.78 -4.66
N TRP A 370 -2.33 5.07 -4.20
CA TRP A 370 -3.43 4.13 -4.07
C TRP A 370 -4.59 4.62 -4.92
N GLU A 371 -4.82 3.96 -6.05
CA GLU A 371 -5.86 4.34 -7.00
C GLU A 371 -7.13 3.55 -6.72
N HIS A 372 -8.12 4.23 -6.14
CA HIS A 372 -9.45 3.68 -5.88
C HIS A 372 -10.29 3.80 -7.15
N VAL A 373 -10.55 2.68 -7.83
CA VAL A 373 -11.41 2.64 -9.03
C VAL A 373 -12.89 2.72 -8.64
N THR A 374 -13.21 2.12 -7.50
CA THR A 374 -14.52 2.21 -6.82
C THR A 374 -14.26 2.54 -5.35
N ASP A 375 -15.29 2.45 -4.51
CA ASP A 375 -15.07 2.41 -3.06
C ASP A 375 -14.16 1.24 -2.63
N ALA A 376 -13.74 1.28 -1.37
CA ALA A 376 -12.82 0.29 -0.79
C ALA A 376 -13.47 -1.08 -0.52
N ASP A 377 -14.78 -1.25 -0.74
CA ASP A 377 -15.41 -2.57 -0.82
C ASP A 377 -15.24 -3.20 -2.21
N GLY A 378 -14.94 -2.41 -3.24
CA GLY A 378 -14.60 -2.86 -4.59
C GLY A 378 -13.09 -2.94 -4.85
N VAL A 379 -12.60 -2.15 -5.81
CA VAL A 379 -11.29 -2.35 -6.47
C VAL A 379 -10.35 -1.16 -6.25
N ALA A 380 -9.09 -1.49 -5.92
CA ALA A 380 -8.00 -0.52 -5.93
C ALA A 380 -6.71 -1.09 -6.55
N ARG A 381 -5.88 -0.19 -7.09
CA ARG A 381 -4.56 -0.47 -7.65
C ARG A 381 -3.48 0.23 -6.84
N VAL A 382 -2.43 -0.50 -6.54
CA VAL A 382 -1.28 0.01 -5.79
C VAL A 382 -0.01 -0.57 -6.41
N ALA A 383 1.05 0.21 -6.51
CA ALA A 383 2.36 -0.32 -6.89
C ALA A 383 3.47 0.33 -6.06
N THR A 384 4.53 -0.43 -5.82
CA THR A 384 5.76 0.09 -5.23
C THR A 384 6.97 -0.66 -5.78
N THR A 385 8.12 -0.03 -5.78
CA THR A 385 9.38 -0.68 -6.12
C THR A 385 10.13 -1.02 -4.85
N PHE A 386 10.72 -2.21 -4.79
CA PHE A 386 11.60 -2.64 -3.72
C PHE A 386 13.05 -2.61 -4.19
N THR A 387 13.95 -2.19 -3.31
CA THR A 387 15.40 -2.20 -3.53
C THR A 387 16.06 -3.00 -2.41
N GLY A 388 16.91 -3.94 -2.79
CA GLY A 388 17.63 -4.84 -1.89
C GLY A 388 18.55 -4.08 -0.94
N VAL A 389 18.71 -4.63 0.26
CA VAL A 389 19.65 -4.16 1.29
C VAL A 389 20.67 -5.25 1.61
N ARG A 390 21.66 -4.95 2.45
CA ARG A 390 22.65 -5.94 2.86
C ARG A 390 22.11 -6.82 3.99
N ASP A 391 21.55 -7.98 3.64
CA ASP A 391 20.97 -8.93 4.62
C ASP A 391 21.95 -9.36 5.70
N GLU A 392 23.24 -9.38 5.41
CA GLU A 392 24.27 -9.75 6.37
C GLU A 392 24.64 -8.66 7.38
N LEU A 393 24.08 -7.45 7.26
CA LEU A 393 24.34 -6.30 8.14
C LEU A 393 23.09 -5.83 8.91
N GLU A 394 21.96 -6.50 8.74
CA GLU A 394 20.64 -6.14 9.31
C GLU A 394 20.31 -6.91 10.59
#